data_AF-A0A8I2Z410-F1
#
_entry.id   AF-A0A8I2Z410-F1
#
_cell.length_a   1.000
_cell.length_b   1.000
_cell.length_c   1.000
_cell.angle_alpha   90.00
_cell.angle_beta   90.00
_cell.angle_gamma   90.00
#
_symmetry.space_group_name_H-M   'P 1'
#
loop_
_entity.id
_entity.type
_entity.pdbx_description
1 polymer ?
#
loop_
_entity_poly.entity_id
_entity_poly.type
_entity_poly.pdbx_seq_one_letter_code
_entity_poly.pdbx_strand_id
1 'polypeptide(L)'
;MIPGTPEKDNAIVGRNCTIIDTCEVKIGDNCHIGPNVSIYTATLPIDPKRRMGSKGPQLGRAITIEQDCWIGGGAIILPGRTIGKGSTVGAGSIVTKRHYHEMNGTRMGSTQ
;
A
#
# COMPACT_ATOMS: atom_id res chain seq x y z
N MET A 1 -13.08 -30.80 7.81
CA MET A 1 -13.01 -29.38 7.44
C MET A 1 -14.10 -28.67 8.22
N ILE A 2 -13.77 -27.77 9.15
CA ILE A 2 -14.74 -27.09 10.03
C ILE A 2 -15.00 -25.70 9.43
N PRO A 3 -16.24 -25.36 9.05
CA PRO A 3 -16.58 -24.00 8.64
C PRO A 3 -16.56 -23.09 9.87
N GLY A 4 -15.83 -21.97 9.86
CA GLY A 4 -16.00 -20.91 10.86
C GLY A 4 -14.76 -20.43 11.62
N THR A 5 -13.55 -20.92 11.35
CA THR A 5 -12.34 -20.20 11.79
C THR A 5 -11.92 -19.24 10.69
N PRO A 6 -11.90 -17.91 10.92
CA PRO A 6 -11.25 -16.99 9.99
C PRO A 6 -9.81 -17.45 9.83
N GLU A 7 -9.43 -17.82 8.61
CA GLU A 7 -8.05 -18.11 8.28
C GLU A 7 -7.27 -16.80 8.49
N LYS A 8 -6.54 -16.71 9.61
CA LYS A 8 -5.53 -15.66 9.78
C LYS A 8 -4.46 -15.86 8.70
N ASP A 9 -3.89 -14.78 8.20
CA ASP A 9 -2.80 -14.76 7.21
C ASP A 9 -3.18 -15.08 5.73
N ASN A 10 -4.38 -14.72 5.27
CA ASN A 10 -4.88 -15.05 3.91
C ASN A 10 -4.83 -13.87 2.90
N ALA A 11 -3.81 -13.02 2.93
CA ALA A 11 -3.66 -11.94 1.95
C ALA A 11 -3.40 -12.49 0.53
N ILE A 12 -4.18 -12.03 -0.45
CA ILE A 12 -4.03 -12.43 -1.86
C ILE A 12 -3.34 -11.30 -2.63
N VAL A 13 -2.30 -11.65 -3.40
CA VAL A 13 -1.57 -10.71 -4.25
C VAL A 13 -1.71 -11.09 -5.72
N GLY A 14 -2.23 -10.15 -6.50
CA GLY A 14 -2.41 -10.28 -7.93
C GLY A 14 -1.09 -10.33 -8.69
N ARG A 15 -1.15 -10.73 -9.97
CA ARG A 15 0.03 -10.86 -10.82
C ARG A 15 0.72 -9.50 -11.05
N ASN A 16 2.03 -9.56 -11.27
CA ASN A 16 2.85 -8.43 -11.69
C ASN A 16 2.87 -7.25 -10.70
N CYS A 17 2.72 -7.52 -9.40
CA CYS A 17 2.94 -6.50 -8.38
C CYS A 17 4.43 -6.24 -8.19
N THR A 18 4.78 -5.00 -7.85
CA THR A 18 6.15 -4.60 -7.50
C THR A 18 6.17 -4.10 -6.07
N ILE A 19 7.05 -4.66 -5.24
CA ILE A 19 7.25 -4.20 -3.85
C ILE A 19 8.72 -3.81 -3.72
N ILE A 20 8.98 -2.54 -3.38
CA ILE A 20 10.31 -2.05 -3.00
C ILE A 20 10.30 -1.85 -1.48
N ASP A 21 10.92 -2.79 -0.77
CA ASP A 21 10.83 -3.02 0.67
C ASP A 21 12.10 -2.59 1.44
N THR A 22 12.69 -1.46 1.07
CA THR A 22 13.76 -0.82 1.87
C THR A 22 13.37 -0.57 3.33
N CYS A 23 12.07 -0.45 3.63
CA CYS A 23 11.51 -0.57 4.99
C CYS A 23 10.38 -1.60 5.01
N GLU A 24 9.92 -1.94 6.22
CA GLU A 24 8.84 -2.89 6.43
C GLU A 24 7.57 -2.53 5.62
N VAL A 25 7.01 -3.54 4.96
CA VAL A 25 5.67 -3.52 4.36
C VAL A 25 4.83 -4.54 5.12
N LYS A 26 3.93 -4.06 5.96
CA LYS A 26 2.99 -4.90 6.70
C LYS A 26 1.67 -4.97 5.94
N ILE A 27 1.20 -6.18 5.66
CA ILE A 27 -0.13 -6.43 5.09
C ILE A 27 -0.92 -7.27 6.10
N GLY A 28 -2.10 -6.79 6.47
CA GLY A 28 -2.99 -7.46 7.41
C GLY A 28 -3.79 -8.59 6.77
N ASP A 29 -4.53 -9.30 7.62
CA ASP A 29 -5.39 -10.42 7.22
C ASP A 29 -6.49 -9.98 6.23
N ASN A 30 -6.98 -10.91 5.43
CA ASN A 30 -8.07 -10.76 4.46
C ASN A 30 -7.87 -9.65 3.42
N CYS A 31 -6.63 -9.22 3.17
CA CYS A 31 -6.36 -8.20 2.16
C CYS A 31 -6.39 -8.78 0.74
N HIS A 32 -6.95 -8.02 -0.20
CA HIS A 32 -6.85 -8.30 -1.64
C HIS A 32 -6.03 -7.22 -2.33
N ILE A 33 -4.87 -7.60 -2.87
CA ILE A 33 -4.02 -6.72 -3.68
C ILE A 33 -4.22 -7.08 -5.14
N GLY A 34 -4.75 -6.15 -5.94
CA GLY A 34 -5.00 -6.34 -7.36
C GLY A 34 -3.71 -6.50 -8.19
N PRO A 35 -3.82 -6.88 -9.48
CA PRO A 35 -2.66 -7.02 -10.35
C PRO A 35 -1.99 -5.67 -10.63
N ASN A 36 -0.69 -5.67 -10.94
CA ASN A 36 0.09 -4.47 -11.27
C ASN A 36 0.18 -3.42 -10.15
N VAL A 37 -0.12 -3.77 -8.90
CA VAL A 37 0.03 -2.84 -7.77
C VAL A 37 1.51 -2.63 -7.48
N SER A 38 1.87 -1.37 -7.21
CA SER A 38 3.23 -0.97 -6.85
C SER A 38 3.27 -0.41 -5.43
N ILE A 39 4.10 -0.98 -4.56
CA ILE A 39 4.27 -0.56 -3.17
C ILE A 39 5.71 -0.14 -2.96
N TYR A 40 5.93 1.13 -2.62
CA TYR A 40 7.27 1.69 -2.50
C TYR A 40 7.53 2.22 -1.11
N THR A 41 8.45 1.62 -0.38
CA THR A 41 8.94 2.18 0.90
C THR A 41 10.18 3.06 0.70
N ALA A 42 10.92 2.86 -0.39
CA ALA A 42 12.12 3.62 -0.73
C ALA A 42 11.80 5.03 -1.23
N THR A 43 12.64 5.99 -0.85
CA THR A 43 12.66 7.33 -1.43
C THR A 43 14.06 7.91 -1.40
N LEU A 44 14.24 9.08 -1.99
CA LEU A 44 15.51 9.80 -2.05
C LEU A 44 15.30 11.24 -1.57
N PRO A 45 16.36 11.92 -1.08
CA PRO A 45 16.30 13.35 -0.86
C PRO A 45 15.84 14.08 -2.14
N ILE A 46 14.88 14.99 -1.99
CA ILE A 46 14.36 15.79 -3.11
C ILE A 46 15.41 16.80 -3.57
N ASP A 47 16.14 17.39 -2.61
CA ASP A 47 17.27 18.28 -2.88
C ASP A 47 18.42 17.49 -3.56
N PRO A 48 18.77 17.82 -4.83
CA PRO A 48 19.85 17.14 -5.55
C PRO A 48 21.21 17.20 -4.85
N LYS A 49 21.50 18.29 -4.12
CA LYS A 49 22.77 18.43 -3.37
C LYS A 49 22.85 17.39 -2.26
N ARG A 50 21.73 17.12 -1.60
CA ARG A 50 21.62 16.07 -0.57
C ARG A 50 21.54 14.66 -1.17
N ARG A 51 20.94 14.52 -2.36
CA ARG A 51 20.83 13.23 -3.06
C ARG A 51 22.17 12.73 -3.59
N MET A 52 23.10 13.62 -3.98
CA MET A 52 24.44 13.27 -4.47
C MET A 52 24.45 12.17 -5.56
N GLY A 53 23.47 12.19 -6.46
CA GLY A 53 23.32 11.18 -7.51
C GLY A 53 23.12 9.77 -6.94
N SER A 54 23.92 8.81 -7.40
CA SER A 54 23.93 7.42 -6.90
C SER A 54 24.79 7.20 -5.66
N LYS A 55 25.47 8.23 -5.15
CA LYS A 55 26.37 8.15 -3.99
C LYS A 55 25.74 8.62 -2.68
N GLY A 56 24.54 9.21 -2.75
CA GLY A 56 23.86 9.72 -1.56
C GLY A 56 22.98 8.68 -0.86
N PRO A 57 22.39 9.08 0.27
CA PRO A 57 21.63 8.16 1.10
C PRO A 57 20.31 7.76 0.45
N GLN A 58 19.97 6.48 0.58
CA GLN A 58 18.60 6.00 0.37
C GLN A 58 17.79 6.23 1.64
N LEU A 59 16.59 6.79 1.49
CA LEU A 59 15.66 6.97 2.60
C LEU A 59 14.55 5.93 2.47
N GLY A 60 13.87 5.64 3.58
CA GLY A 60 12.73 4.76 3.56
C GLY A 60 11.69 5.13 4.60
N ARG A 61 10.43 4.77 4.33
CA ARG A 61 9.33 4.85 5.31
C ARG A 61 8.44 3.62 5.16
N ALA A 62 8.23 2.92 6.27
CA ALA A 62 7.41 1.71 6.34
C ALA A 62 5.97 1.96 5.86
N ILE A 63 5.35 0.92 5.31
CA ILE A 63 3.95 0.93 4.86
C ILE A 63 3.17 -0.10 5.65
N THR A 64 1.97 0.28 6.08
CA THR A 64 1.02 -0.63 6.74
C THR A 64 -0.28 -0.66 5.96
N ILE A 65 -0.70 -1.84 5.54
CA ILE A 65 -2.05 -2.12 5.02
C ILE A 65 -2.75 -2.94 6.10
N GLU A 66 -3.76 -2.37 6.73
CA GLU A 66 -4.50 -3.05 7.79
C GLU A 66 -5.45 -4.11 7.23
N GLN A 67 -6.03 -4.91 8.11
CA GLN A 67 -6.92 -6.02 7.75
C GLN A 67 -8.14 -5.60 6.91
N ASP A 68 -8.67 -6.54 6.12
CA ASP A 68 -9.87 -6.39 5.29
C ASP A 68 -9.77 -5.31 4.19
N CYS A 69 -8.55 -4.94 3.75
CA CYS A 69 -8.37 -3.93 2.71
C CYS A 69 -8.44 -4.51 1.29
N TRP A 70 -8.96 -3.72 0.33
CA TRP A 70 -8.87 -4.04 -1.11
C TRP A 70 -8.10 -2.95 -1.86
N ILE A 71 -7.01 -3.33 -2.51
CA ILE A 71 -6.19 -2.45 -3.34
C ILE A 71 -6.46 -2.77 -4.80
N GLY A 72 -7.11 -1.85 -5.52
CA GLY A 72 -7.43 -2.00 -6.93
C GLY A 72 -6.17 -2.15 -7.80
N GLY A 73 -6.29 -2.86 -8.91
CA GLY A 73 -5.18 -3.12 -9.81
C GLY A 73 -4.51 -1.83 -10.34
N GLY A 74 -3.19 -1.87 -10.52
CA GLY A 74 -2.41 -0.73 -10.99
C GLY A 74 -2.23 0.41 -9.99
N ALA A 75 -2.72 0.27 -8.75
CA ALA A 75 -2.54 1.30 -7.73
C ALA A 75 -1.07 1.43 -7.29
N ILE A 76 -0.66 2.62 -6.87
CA ILE A 76 0.68 2.95 -6.41
C ILE A 76 0.60 3.45 -4.96
N ILE A 77 1.27 2.77 -4.03
CA ILE A 77 1.36 3.15 -2.63
C ILE A 77 2.73 3.75 -2.34
N LEU A 78 2.75 5.04 -1.96
CA LEU A 78 4.00 5.76 -1.70
C LEU A 78 4.58 5.48 -0.29
N PRO A 79 5.83 5.88 -0.02
CA PRO A 79 6.48 5.63 1.26
C PRO A 79 5.73 6.20 2.47
N GLY A 80 5.68 5.45 3.57
CA GLY A 80 5.16 5.94 4.85
C GLY A 80 3.65 6.03 4.89
N ARG A 81 2.92 5.20 4.14
CA ARG A 81 1.45 5.18 4.13
C ARG A 81 0.90 4.11 5.07
N THR A 82 -0.21 4.45 5.71
CA THR A 82 -1.07 3.52 6.42
C THR A 82 -2.41 3.49 5.70
N ILE A 83 -2.85 2.32 5.27
CA ILE A 83 -4.18 2.07 4.72
C ILE A 83 -5.01 1.44 5.84
N GLY A 84 -6.01 2.18 6.31
CA GLY A 84 -6.80 1.78 7.48
C GLY A 84 -7.72 0.60 7.20
N LYS A 85 -8.09 -0.13 8.25
CA LYS A 85 -8.93 -1.33 8.19
C LYS A 85 -10.16 -1.14 7.31
N GLY A 86 -10.44 -2.13 6.45
CA GLY A 86 -11.64 -2.14 5.59
C GLY A 86 -11.61 -1.13 4.44
N SER A 87 -10.49 -0.44 4.22
CA SER A 87 -10.40 0.56 3.15
C SER A 87 -10.34 -0.09 1.77
N THR A 88 -10.91 0.60 0.79
CA THR A 88 -10.75 0.28 -0.62
C THR A 88 -9.97 1.38 -1.33
N VAL A 89 -8.88 1.01 -2.01
CA VAL A 89 -8.15 1.89 -2.93
C VAL A 89 -8.60 1.58 -4.34
N GLY A 90 -9.12 2.58 -5.05
CA GLY A 90 -9.57 2.41 -6.44
C GLY A 90 -8.42 2.02 -7.38
N ALA A 91 -8.72 1.29 -8.46
CA ALA A 91 -7.74 0.92 -9.47
C ALA A 91 -7.03 2.16 -10.07
N GLY A 92 -5.72 2.04 -10.33
CA GLY A 92 -4.90 3.15 -10.85
C GLY A 92 -4.66 4.33 -9.91
N SER A 93 -5.11 4.25 -8.64
CA SER A 93 -4.92 5.33 -7.67
C SER A 93 -3.45 5.47 -7.26
N ILE A 94 -3.01 6.70 -7.00
CA ILE A 94 -1.74 6.99 -6.32
C ILE A 94 -2.07 7.43 -4.91
N VAL A 95 -1.54 6.74 -3.89
CA VAL A 95 -1.83 7.02 -2.48
C VAL A 95 -0.72 7.90 -1.90
N THR A 96 -0.97 9.22 -1.83
CA THR A 96 0.03 10.20 -1.38
C THR A 96 -0.16 10.72 0.05
N LYS A 97 -1.30 10.43 0.72
CA LYS A 97 -1.66 10.96 2.06
C LYS A 97 -2.03 9.85 3.06
N ARG A 98 -1.97 10.17 4.36
CA ARG A 98 -2.10 9.19 5.47
C ARG A 98 -3.53 8.91 5.96
N HIS A 99 -4.56 9.60 5.45
CA HIS A 99 -5.90 9.50 6.02
C HIS A 99 -6.95 9.20 4.94
N TYR A 100 -7.66 8.09 5.11
CA TYR A 100 -8.98 7.84 4.55
C TYR A 100 -9.91 7.44 5.71
N HIS A 101 -11.03 8.16 5.85
CA HIS A 101 -12.15 7.76 6.69
C HIS A 101 -13.43 8.26 6.01
N GLU A 102 -14.31 7.35 5.58
CA GLU A 102 -15.75 7.39 5.92
C GLU A 102 -16.47 6.08 5.53
N MET A 103 -17.31 5.61 6.46
CA MET A 103 -18.20 4.45 6.37
C MET A 103 -19.52 4.78 5.64
N ASN A 104 -20.20 3.72 5.18
CA ASN A 104 -21.56 3.64 4.63
C ASN A 104 -21.73 3.94 3.13
N GLY A 105 -21.63 2.87 2.33
CA GLY A 105 -22.29 2.76 1.03
C GLY A 105 -21.60 3.52 -0.10
N THR A 106 -20.67 2.85 -0.78
CA THR A 106 -20.14 3.22 -2.10
C THR A 106 -19.61 4.65 -2.23
N ARG A 107 -18.29 4.83 -2.09
CA ARG A 107 -17.61 6.05 -2.55
C ARG A 107 -16.37 5.72 -3.37
N MET A 108 -16.49 5.97 -4.68
CA MET A 108 -15.35 6.13 -5.58
C MET A 108 -14.63 7.43 -5.23
N GLY A 109 -13.31 7.34 -5.11
CA GLY A 109 -12.38 8.44 -5.31
C GLY A 109 -12.34 9.52 -4.24
N SER A 110 -11.21 9.63 -3.56
CA SER A 110 -10.54 10.93 -3.53
C SER A 110 -9.07 10.72 -3.87
N THR A 111 -8.79 11.03 -5.13
CA THR A 111 -7.51 11.36 -5.72
C THR A 111 -6.72 12.31 -4.82
N GLN A 112 -5.53 11.88 -4.40
CA GLN A 112 -4.27 12.62 -4.55
C GLN A 112 -3.11 11.67 -4.33
#